data_AF-A0AAJ5R2U9-F1
#
_entry.id   AF-A0AAJ5R2U9-F1
#
_cell.length_a   1.000
_cell.length_b   1.000
_cell.length_c   1.000
_cell.angle_alpha   90.00
_cell.angle_beta   90.00
_cell.angle_gamma   90.00
#
_symmetry.space_group_name_H-M   'P 1'
#
loop_
_entity.id
_entity.type
_entity.pdbx_description
1 polymer ?
#
loop_
_entity_poly.entity_id
_entity_poly.type
_entity_poly.pdbx_seq_one_letter_code
_entity_poly.pdbx_strand_id
1 'polypeptide(L)'
;MEFSIPKTHPCFPGHFPGFAVVPGVLVLAQVLHALQVREGRLTGIRLPQVKFLRSLLPEQQAWIELEGAMPRWRFRVCCADTLLASGEIVAGSGA
;
A
#
# COMPACT_ATOMS: atom_id res chain seq x y z
N MET A 1 2.33 6.94 -7.93
CA MET A 1 2.83 5.65 -8.48
C MET A 1 1.66 4.71 -8.62
N GLU A 2 1.59 3.95 -9.70
CA GLU A 2 0.43 3.11 -10.07
C GLU A 2 0.75 1.61 -9.96
N PHE A 3 -0.24 0.79 -9.60
CA PHE A 3 -0.11 -0.67 -9.52
C PHE A 3 -1.44 -1.41 -9.71
N SER A 4 -1.35 -2.68 -10.10
CA SER A 4 -2.46 -3.65 -10.07
C SER A 4 -1.91 -5.03 -9.73
N ILE A 5 -2.75 -5.89 -9.15
CA ILE A 5 -2.38 -7.27 -8.81
C ILE A 5 -3.07 -8.21 -9.79
N PRO A 6 -2.33 -8.98 -10.60
CA PRO A 6 -2.93 -9.87 -11.61
C PRO A 6 -3.71 -10.97 -10.91
N LYS A 7 -4.87 -11.37 -11.43
CA LYS A 7 -5.72 -12.43 -10.83
C LYS A 7 -5.04 -13.79 -10.66
N THR A 8 -3.94 -14.02 -11.38
CA THR A 8 -3.08 -15.20 -11.26
C THR A 8 -2.13 -15.14 -10.07
N HIS A 9 -2.10 -14.04 -9.32
CA HIS A 9 -1.22 -13.88 -8.17
C HIS A 9 -1.54 -14.92 -7.09
N PRO A 10 -0.52 -15.58 -6.50
CA PRO A 10 -0.70 -16.66 -5.54
C PRO A 10 -1.35 -16.24 -4.21
N CYS A 11 -1.62 -14.95 -4.01
CA CYS A 11 -2.30 -14.48 -2.81
C CYS A 11 -3.81 -14.75 -2.81
N PHE A 12 -4.43 -15.00 -3.98
CA PHE A 12 -5.88 -15.10 -4.09
C PHE A 12 -6.48 -16.47 -3.74
N PRO A 13 -5.83 -17.62 -4.03
CA PRO A 13 -6.30 -18.90 -3.51
C PRO A 13 -6.47 -18.85 -1.98
N GLY A 14 -7.70 -19.02 -1.50
CA GLY A 14 -8.03 -18.92 -0.06
C GLY A 14 -8.26 -17.50 0.47
N HIS A 15 -8.15 -16.44 -0.36
CA HIS A 15 -8.32 -15.04 0.07
C HIS A 15 -9.22 -14.21 -0.89
N PHE A 16 -10.53 -14.40 -0.85
CA PHE A 16 -11.27 -15.43 -0.14
C PHE A 16 -11.97 -16.33 -1.16
N PRO A 17 -12.28 -17.60 -0.83
CA PRO A 17 -13.05 -18.45 -1.72
C PRO A 17 -14.36 -17.77 -2.14
N GLY A 18 -14.60 -17.66 -3.45
CA GLY A 18 -15.79 -16.99 -4.01
C GLY A 18 -15.75 -15.46 -4.02
N PHE A 19 -14.81 -14.80 -3.33
CA PHE A 19 -14.66 -13.35 -3.34
C PHE A 19 -13.18 -12.95 -3.15
N ALA A 20 -12.44 -12.91 -4.24
CA ALA A 20 -11.03 -12.55 -4.23
C ALA A 20 -10.85 -11.05 -3.94
N VAL A 21 -10.02 -10.72 -2.95
CA VAL A 21 -9.62 -9.35 -2.64
C VAL A 21 -8.11 -9.29 -2.42
N VAL A 22 -7.48 -8.18 -2.80
CA VAL A 22 -6.05 -7.98 -2.57
C VAL A 22 -5.81 -7.85 -1.05
N PRO A 23 -4.92 -8.66 -0.47
CA PRO A 23 -4.55 -8.53 0.94
C PRO A 23 -4.02 -7.13 1.25
N GLY A 24 -4.44 -6.57 2.41
CA GLY A 24 -3.99 -5.25 2.84
C GLY A 24 -2.46 -5.14 2.94
N VAL A 25 -1.77 -6.23 3.28
CA VAL A 25 -0.29 -6.27 3.31
C VAL A 25 0.35 -6.13 1.94
N LEU A 26 -0.28 -6.59 0.85
CA LEU A 26 0.23 -6.35 -0.51
C LEU A 26 0.04 -4.89 -0.91
N VAL A 27 -1.08 -4.27 -0.52
CA VAL A 27 -1.29 -2.82 -0.72
C VAL A 27 -0.20 -2.03 0.03
N LEU A 28 0.09 -2.38 1.28
CA LEU A 28 1.16 -1.75 2.06
C LEU A 28 2.55 -2.00 1.46
N ALA A 29 2.82 -3.18 0.92
CA ALA A 29 4.08 -3.47 0.23
C ALA A 29 4.29 -2.54 -0.96
N GLN A 30 3.24 -2.25 -1.75
CA GLN A 30 3.31 -1.30 -2.87
C GLN A 30 3.55 0.14 -2.38
N VAL A 31 2.91 0.54 -1.27
CA VAL A 31 3.15 1.85 -0.64
C VAL A 31 4.60 1.99 -0.18
N LEU A 32 5.15 0.98 0.51
CA LEU A 32 6.53 1.00 0.97
C LEU A 32 7.52 0.97 -0.20
N HIS A 33 7.22 0.21 -1.26
CA HIS A 33 8.01 0.22 -2.49
C HIS A 33 8.02 1.62 -3.13
N ALA A 34 6.85 2.27 -3.23
CA ALA A 34 6.75 3.64 -3.75
C ALA A 34 7.57 4.63 -2.93
N LEU A 35 7.51 4.51 -1.60
CA LEU A 35 8.28 5.36 -0.71
C LEU A 35 9.79 5.11 -0.87
N GLN A 36 10.21 3.85 -0.99
CA GLN A 36 11.61 3.50 -1.17
C GLN A 36 12.16 3.94 -2.54
N VAL A 37 11.35 3.90 -3.60
CA VAL A 37 11.72 4.48 -4.91
C VAL A 37 11.90 5.99 -4.81
N ARG A 38 11.08 6.67 -4.00
CA ARG A 38 11.13 8.12 -3.80
C ARG A 38 12.30 8.59 -2.91
N GLU A 39 12.51 7.93 -1.77
CA GLU A 39 13.41 8.41 -0.71
C GLU A 39 14.72 7.60 -0.62
N GLY A 40 14.83 6.48 -1.33
CA GLY A 40 15.91 5.52 -1.18
C GLY A 40 15.68 4.53 -0.03
N ARG A 41 16.73 3.81 0.38
CA ARG A 41 16.63 2.76 1.40
C ARG A 41 16.35 3.37 2.78
N LEU A 42 15.20 3.01 3.35
CA LEU A 42 14.79 3.40 4.70
C LEU A 42 14.92 2.22 5.67
N THR A 43 15.16 2.52 6.95
CA THR A 43 15.25 1.53 8.04
C THR A 43 14.32 1.91 9.19
N GLY A 44 14.03 0.95 10.09
CA GLY A 44 13.17 1.20 11.24
C GLY A 44 11.74 1.63 10.89
N ILE A 45 11.22 1.16 9.75
CA ILE A 45 9.87 1.50 9.28
C ILE A 45 8.82 1.06 10.30
N ARG A 46 7.94 2.00 10.66
CA ARG A 46 6.72 1.76 11.43
C ARG A 46 5.52 2.35 10.72
N LEU A 47 4.37 1.71 10.91
CA LEU A 47 3.08 2.14 10.39
C LEU A 47 2.18 2.49 11.58
N PRO A 48 2.33 3.66 12.22
CA PRO A 48 1.58 4.01 13.43
C PRO A 48 0.07 4.04 13.20
N GLN A 49 -0.36 4.25 11.96
CA GLN A 49 -1.76 4.20 11.57
C GLN A 49 -1.90 3.66 10.15
N VAL A 50 -2.84 2.74 9.98
CA VAL A 50 -3.32 2.28 8.67
C VAL A 50 -4.83 2.11 8.75
N LYS A 51 -5.54 2.60 7.74
CA LYS A 51 -6.98 2.41 7.59
C LYS A 51 -7.28 1.89 6.19
N PHE A 52 -7.94 0.73 6.13
CA PHE A 52 -8.51 0.17 4.90
C PHE A 52 -10.00 0.50 4.86
N LEU A 53 -10.42 1.32 3.90
CA LEU A 53 -11.79 1.82 3.75
C LEU A 53 -12.59 1.00 2.73
N ARG A 54 -11.92 0.48 1.71
CA ARG A 54 -12.49 -0.37 0.65
C ARG A 54 -11.45 -1.39 0.22
N SER A 55 -11.93 -2.55 -0.23
CA SER A 55 -11.09 -3.60 -0.80
C SER A 55 -10.63 -3.19 -2.21
N LEU A 56 -9.38 -3.53 -2.54
CA LEU A 56 -8.91 -3.57 -3.91
C LEU A 56 -9.19 -4.97 -4.47
N LEU A 57 -9.78 -5.07 -5.67
CA LEU A 57 -10.05 -6.34 -6.34
C LEU A 57 -8.90 -6.70 -7.29
N PRO A 58 -8.78 -7.97 -7.72
CA PRO A 58 -7.82 -8.36 -8.76
C PRO A 58 -7.97 -7.49 -10.02
N GLU A 59 -6.85 -7.21 -10.67
CA GLU A 59 -6.77 -6.45 -11.93
C GLU A 59 -7.26 -4.98 -11.85
N GLN A 60 -7.78 -4.52 -10.70
CA GLN A 60 -8.09 -3.10 -10.52
C GLN A 60 -6.83 -2.25 -10.42
N GLN A 61 -6.83 -1.14 -11.13
CA GLN A 61 -5.74 -0.17 -11.13
C GLN A 61 -5.87 0.75 -9.91
N ALA A 62 -4.83 0.77 -9.08
CA ALA A 62 -4.71 1.66 -7.95
C ALA A 62 -3.51 2.61 -8.11
N TRP A 63 -3.58 3.78 -7.50
CA TRP A 63 -2.44 4.69 -7.39
C TRP A 63 -2.19 5.13 -5.96
N ILE A 64 -0.95 5.49 -5.72
CA ILE A 64 -0.41 5.89 -4.43
C ILE A 64 -0.01 7.36 -4.49
N GLU A 65 -0.54 8.12 -3.55
CA GLU A 65 -0.14 9.47 -3.21
C GLU A 65 0.70 9.44 -1.94
N LEU A 66 1.82 10.17 -1.93
CA LEU A 66 2.74 10.26 -0.80
C LEU A 66 3.03 11.74 -0.50
N GLU A 67 2.84 12.12 0.74
CA GLU A 67 3.10 13.47 1.24
C GLU A 67 3.99 13.42 2.48
N GLY A 68 4.80 14.45 2.68
CA GLY A 68 5.75 14.54 3.79
C GLY A 68 7.19 14.28 3.38
N ALA A 69 8.05 14.09 4.37
CA ALA A 69 9.49 13.92 4.25
C ALA A 69 10.04 13.18 5.48
N MET A 70 11.31 12.76 5.44
CA MET A 70 11.95 12.08 6.58
C MET A 70 11.72 12.86 7.90
N PRO A 71 11.29 12.20 8.99
CA PRO A 71 11.08 10.75 9.14
C PRO A 71 9.62 10.30 8.96
N ARG A 72 8.69 11.15 8.50
CA ARG A 72 7.25 10.85 8.50
C ARG A 72 6.57 11.21 7.17
N TRP A 73 5.77 10.27 6.68
CA TRP A 73 4.95 10.45 5.49
C TRP A 73 3.51 10.06 5.75
N ARG A 74 2.60 10.71 5.03
CA ARG A 74 1.22 10.27 4.86
C ARG A 74 1.10 9.59 3.50
N PHE A 75 0.30 8.53 3.43
CA PHE A 75 -0.03 7.87 2.18
C PHE A 75 -1.54 7.78 1.98
N ARG A 76 -1.95 7.81 0.72
CA ARG A 76 -3.30 7.47 0.27
C ARG A 76 -3.17 6.49 -0.90
N VAL A 77 -4.04 5.49 -0.93
CA VAL A 77 -4.19 4.55 -2.04
C VAL A 77 -5.60 4.70 -2.57
N CYS A 78 -5.72 5.03 -3.84
CA CYS A 78 -6.99 5.32 -4.51
C CYS A 78 -7.17 4.40 -5.72
N CYS A 79 -8.42 4.15 -6.11
CA CYS A 79 -8.81 3.47 -7.33
C CYS A 79 -10.05 4.17 -7.89
N ALA A 80 -9.94 4.73 -9.10
CA ALA A 80 -10.86 5.76 -9.57
C ALA A 80 -11.09 6.82 -8.45
N ASP A 81 -12.30 7.34 -8.29
CA ASP A 81 -12.57 8.39 -7.30
C ASP A 81 -12.71 7.85 -5.85
N THR A 82 -12.29 6.61 -5.60
CA THR A 82 -12.48 5.93 -4.30
C THR A 82 -11.17 5.82 -3.54
N LEU A 83 -11.15 6.34 -2.30
CA LEU A 83 -10.08 6.08 -1.35
C LEU A 83 -10.17 4.65 -0.81
N LEU A 84 -9.16 3.84 -1.10
CA LEU A 84 -9.08 2.44 -0.68
C LEU A 84 -8.40 2.30 0.68
N ALA A 85 -7.24 2.93 0.84
CA ALA A 85 -6.47 2.87 2.07
C ALA A 85 -5.74 4.20 2.33
N SER A 86 -5.45 4.49 3.58
CA SER A 86 -4.63 5.63 3.98
C SER A 86 -3.91 5.35 5.28
N GLY A 87 -2.88 6.13 5.57
CA GLY A 87 -2.17 6.00 6.83
C GLY A 87 -0.91 6.84 6.90
N GLU A 88 -0.11 6.53 7.91
CA GLU A 88 1.16 7.18 8.19
C GLU A 88 2.30 6.16 8.19
N ILE A 89 3.45 6.58 7.70
CA ILE A 89 4.70 5.83 7.71
C ILE A 89 5.71 6.66 8.50
N VAL A 90 6.43 6.01 9.40
CA VAL A 90 7.55 6.62 10.13
C VAL A 90 8.80 5.78 9.91
N ALA A 91 9.90 6.40 9.49
CA ALA A 91 11.21 5.76 9.44
C ALA A 91 12.00 6.07 10.72
N GLY A 92 12.83 5.12 11.14
CA GLY A 92 13.85 5.38 12.17
C GLY A 92 15.09 6.00 11.53
N SER A 93 15.88 6.71 12.33
CA SER A 93 17.30 6.85 12.04
C SER A 93 17.91 5.45 12.14
N GLY A 94 18.50 4.96 11.06
CA GLY A 94 19.24 3.69 11.09
C GLY A 94 20.28 3.73 12.20
N ALA A 95 20.36 2.64 12.97
CA ALA A 95 21.50 2.38 13.84
C ALA A 95 22.75 2.13 13.00
#